data_AF-A0A9E6WC02-F1
#
_entry.id   AF-A0A9E6WC02-F1
#
_cell.length_a   1.000
_cell.length_b   1.000
_cell.length_c   1.000
_cell.angle_alpha   90.00
_cell.angle_beta   90.00
_cell.angle_gamma   90.00
#
_symmetry.space_group_name_H-M   'P 1'
#
loop_
_entity.id
_entity.type
_entity.pdbx_description
1 polymer ?
#
loop_
_entity_poly.entity_id
_entity_poly.type
_entity_poly.pdbx_seq_one_letter_code
_entity_poly.pdbx_strand_id
1 'polypeptide(L)'
;DFYYEYYRRMFEVAGDLIDVFALVDDFGMQNTLLIGPEMFDEFVAPRLKKMANLAHSYNIKLLLHTCGNIESLIPRFIELGVDILDPIQPESMDPVAIKKKYGNDICLRGGISVQNVVSRGTVEEVKAEAKRIVEALKPGGGYIFSPGHPVLQDDIPVENIIAMYETGYHYGFY
;
A
#
# COMPACT_ATOMS: atom_id res chain seq x y z
N ASP A 1 11.60 23.36 0.11
CA ASP A 1 11.85 22.09 -0.62
C ASP A 1 12.98 21.25 -0.01
N PHE A 2 12.89 20.89 1.28
CA PHE A 2 13.92 20.04 1.89
C PHE A 2 13.83 18.59 1.38
N TYR A 3 12.67 17.95 1.53
CA TYR A 3 12.49 16.54 1.15
C TYR A 3 12.74 16.30 -0.34
N TYR A 4 12.26 17.18 -1.21
CA TYR A 4 12.51 17.07 -2.64
C TYR A 4 14.02 17.02 -2.96
N GLU A 5 14.79 17.96 -2.42
CA GLU A 5 16.24 18.01 -2.65
C GLU A 5 16.98 16.83 -2.00
N TYR A 6 16.49 16.34 -0.86
CA TYR A 6 17.02 15.14 -0.21
C TYR A 6 16.87 13.90 -1.12
N TYR A 7 15.66 13.64 -1.61
CA TYR A 7 15.39 12.51 -2.50
C TYR A 7 16.07 12.66 -3.85
N ARG A 8 16.09 13.87 -4.44
CA ARG A 8 16.78 14.14 -5.70
C ARG A 8 18.26 13.76 -5.61
N ARG A 9 18.96 14.21 -4.56
CA ARG A 9 20.39 13.89 -4.37
C ARG A 9 20.62 12.39 -4.14
N MET A 10 19.71 11.70 -3.47
CA MET A 10 19.79 10.24 -3.31
C MET A 10 19.62 9.51 -4.64
N PHE A 11 18.62 9.91 -5.45
CA PHE A 11 18.37 9.31 -6.76
C PHE A 11 19.48 9.62 -7.77
N GLU A 12 20.13 10.79 -7.67
CA GLU A 12 21.31 11.12 -8.47
C GLU A 12 22.48 10.16 -8.24
N VAL A 13 22.62 9.63 -7.03
CA VAL A 13 23.74 8.76 -6.66
C VAL A 13 23.42 7.29 -6.82
N ALA A 14 22.16 6.89 -6.59
CA ALA A 14 21.77 5.48 -6.47
C ALA A 14 20.43 5.14 -7.16
N GLY A 15 19.92 6.01 -8.03
CA GLY A 15 18.61 5.81 -8.66
C GLY A 15 18.52 4.54 -9.50
N ASP A 16 19.63 4.08 -10.06
CA ASP A 16 19.75 2.80 -10.79
C ASP A 16 19.71 1.56 -9.88
N LEU A 17 19.81 1.75 -8.56
CA LEU A 17 19.72 0.69 -7.54
C LEU A 17 18.38 0.69 -6.79
N ILE A 18 17.47 1.60 -7.11
CA ILE A 18 16.21 1.80 -6.39
C ILE A 18 15.04 1.47 -7.32
N ASP A 19 14.30 0.42 -7.04
CA ASP A 19 13.09 0.08 -7.81
C ASP A 19 11.87 0.89 -7.37
N VAL A 20 11.74 1.12 -6.05
CA VAL A 20 10.56 1.74 -5.42
C VAL A 20 10.96 2.80 -4.40
N PHE A 21 10.37 3.98 -4.53
CA PHE A 21 10.42 5.03 -3.54
C PHE A 21 9.13 5.02 -2.72
N ALA A 22 9.24 4.75 -1.42
CA ALA A 22 8.12 4.79 -0.48
C ALA A 22 7.98 6.19 0.13
N LEU A 23 6.88 6.87 -0.17
CA LEU A 23 6.43 8.08 0.49
C LEU A 23 5.35 7.74 1.50
N VAL A 24 5.51 8.20 2.74
CA VAL A 24 4.66 7.82 3.88
C VAL A 24 3.94 9.05 4.41
N ASP A 25 2.61 9.04 4.38
CA ASP A 25 1.74 10.10 4.91
C ASP A 25 0.32 9.55 5.15
N ASP A 26 -0.44 10.05 6.12
CA ASP A 26 -1.78 9.52 6.41
C ASP A 26 -2.89 10.50 6.02
N PHE A 27 -3.73 10.07 5.08
CA PHE A 27 -4.90 10.84 4.63
C PHE A 27 -6.23 10.23 5.04
N GLY A 28 -6.22 9.01 5.57
CA GLY A 28 -7.41 8.28 6.00
C GLY A 28 -7.52 8.18 7.52
N MET A 29 -8.77 8.20 7.98
CA MET A 29 -9.22 7.68 9.27
C MET A 29 -9.95 6.36 9.00
N GLN A 30 -10.41 5.68 10.07
CA GLN A 30 -11.07 4.38 9.95
C GLN A 30 -12.17 4.32 8.86
N ASN A 31 -13.00 5.37 8.77
CA ASN A 31 -14.20 5.40 7.91
C ASN A 31 -14.31 6.64 7.00
N THR A 32 -13.32 7.54 7.02
CA THR A 32 -13.38 8.83 6.30
C THR A 32 -11.97 9.37 6.06
N LEU A 33 -11.85 10.46 5.31
CA LEU A 33 -10.59 11.20 5.16
C LEU A 33 -10.27 12.05 6.40
N LEU A 34 -8.97 12.26 6.65
CA LEU A 34 -8.44 13.20 7.65
C LEU A 34 -8.63 14.67 7.21
N ILE A 35 -8.49 14.93 5.91
CA ILE A 35 -8.74 16.23 5.27
C ILE A 35 -9.67 16.06 4.08
N GLY A 36 -10.50 17.07 3.80
CA GLY A 36 -11.41 17.03 2.66
C GLY A 36 -10.65 17.01 1.32
N PRO A 37 -11.25 16.48 0.23
CA PRO A 37 -10.62 16.42 -1.09
C PRO A 37 -10.12 17.78 -1.60
N GLU A 38 -10.87 18.86 -1.35
CA GLU A 38 -10.49 20.23 -1.73
C GLU A 38 -9.18 20.66 -1.05
N MET A 39 -9.04 20.38 0.26
CA MET A 39 -7.82 20.66 1.00
C MET A 39 -6.67 19.78 0.55
N PHE A 40 -6.95 18.51 0.23
CA PHE A 40 -5.93 17.62 -0.35
C PHE A 40 -5.39 18.19 -1.66
N ASP A 41 -6.28 18.66 -2.55
CA ASP A 41 -5.87 19.25 -3.83
C ASP A 41 -5.11 20.57 -3.67
N GLU A 42 -5.48 21.41 -2.70
CA GLU A 42 -4.79 22.67 -2.44
C GLU A 42 -3.40 22.45 -1.82
N PHE A 43 -3.32 21.59 -0.79
CA PHE A 43 -2.14 21.51 0.07
C PHE A 43 -1.23 20.31 -0.21
N VAL A 44 -1.75 19.20 -0.74
CA VAL A 44 -0.99 17.94 -0.84
C VAL A 44 -0.70 17.57 -2.29
N ALA A 45 -1.71 17.57 -3.16
CA ALA A 45 -1.60 17.09 -4.54
C ALA A 45 -0.42 17.71 -5.34
N PRO A 46 -0.13 19.04 -5.26
CA PRO A 46 0.99 19.62 -6.00
C PRO A 46 2.35 19.05 -5.55
N ARG A 47 2.50 18.73 -4.27
CA ARG A 47 3.72 18.18 -3.68
C ARG A 47 3.85 16.70 -4.02
N LEU A 48 2.76 15.93 -3.90
CA LEU A 48 2.74 14.52 -4.28
C LEU A 48 3.10 14.34 -5.76
N LYS A 49 2.51 15.14 -6.66
CA LYS A 49 2.85 15.11 -8.09
C LYS A 49 4.32 15.44 -8.35
N LYS A 50 4.87 16.43 -7.63
CA LYS A 50 6.28 16.79 -7.74
C LYS A 50 7.20 15.63 -7.32
N MET A 51 6.82 14.88 -6.29
CA MET A 51 7.56 13.70 -5.82
C MET A 51 7.42 12.50 -6.77
N ALA A 52 6.22 12.25 -7.32
CA ALA A 52 5.99 11.23 -8.33
C ALA A 52 6.84 11.48 -9.59
N ASN A 53 6.79 12.71 -10.12
CA ASN A 53 7.60 13.12 -11.28
C ASN A 53 9.11 12.95 -11.02
N LEU A 54 9.57 13.22 -9.79
CA LEU A 54 10.97 13.00 -9.43
C LEU A 54 11.32 11.51 -9.44
N ALA A 55 10.51 10.64 -8.84
CA ALA A 55 10.76 9.20 -8.89
C ALA A 55 10.80 8.70 -10.35
N HIS A 56 9.80 9.07 -11.13
CA HIS A 56 9.68 8.65 -12.53
C HIS A 56 10.81 9.17 -13.42
N SER A 57 11.39 10.34 -13.15
CA SER A 57 12.54 10.83 -13.93
C SER A 57 13.81 9.99 -13.75
N TYR A 58 13.85 9.14 -12.73
CA TYR A 58 14.92 8.16 -12.48
C TYR A 58 14.47 6.72 -12.74
N ASN A 59 13.31 6.51 -13.39
CA ASN A 59 12.70 5.20 -13.63
C ASN A 59 12.33 4.43 -12.34
N ILE A 60 12.10 5.16 -11.24
CA ILE A 60 11.72 4.61 -9.93
C ILE A 60 10.20 4.68 -9.78
N LYS A 61 9.59 3.63 -9.23
CA LYS A 61 8.15 3.59 -8.93
C LYS A 61 7.81 4.29 -7.63
N LEU A 62 6.72 5.05 -7.58
CA LEU A 62 6.24 5.68 -6.36
C LEU A 62 5.24 4.76 -5.64
N LEU A 63 5.59 4.37 -4.42
CA LEU A 63 4.67 3.79 -3.45
C LEU A 63 4.20 4.90 -2.51
N LEU A 64 2.89 5.07 -2.40
CA LEU A 64 2.28 5.95 -1.39
C LEU A 64 1.70 5.08 -0.27
N HIS A 65 2.26 5.23 0.93
CA HIS A 65 1.69 4.68 2.14
C HIS A 65 0.69 5.67 2.75
N THR A 66 -0.55 5.26 2.99
CA THR A 66 -1.59 5.96 3.76
C THR A 66 -2.59 4.96 4.36
N CYS A 67 -2.74 4.96 5.68
CA CYS A 67 -3.73 4.13 6.37
C CYS A 67 -5.16 4.70 6.24
N GLY A 68 -6.13 3.91 6.70
CA GLY A 68 -7.54 4.31 6.77
C GLY A 68 -8.32 4.19 5.46
N ASN A 69 -9.52 4.79 5.43
CA ASN A 69 -10.39 4.79 4.27
C ASN A 69 -10.07 5.99 3.38
N ILE A 70 -9.40 5.71 2.27
CA ILE A 70 -8.97 6.69 1.27
C ILE A 70 -9.61 6.46 -0.10
N GLU A 71 -10.68 5.66 -0.19
CA GLU A 71 -11.25 5.23 -1.48
C GLU A 71 -11.56 6.40 -2.42
N SER A 72 -12.05 7.51 -1.86
CA SER A 72 -12.39 8.73 -2.62
C SER A 72 -11.17 9.44 -3.21
N LEU A 73 -9.96 9.23 -2.67
CA LEU A 73 -8.72 9.81 -3.18
C LEU A 73 -7.96 8.88 -4.13
N ILE A 74 -8.30 7.59 -4.23
CA ILE A 74 -7.60 6.64 -5.12
C ILE A 74 -7.53 7.12 -6.58
N PRO A 75 -8.62 7.59 -7.21
CA PRO A 75 -8.55 8.13 -8.58
C PRO A 75 -7.55 9.28 -8.68
N ARG A 76 -7.52 10.12 -7.66
CA ARG A 76 -6.63 11.28 -7.61
C ARG A 76 -5.16 10.87 -7.44
N PHE A 77 -4.88 9.86 -6.63
CA PHE A 77 -3.52 9.31 -6.50
C PHE A 77 -3.01 8.75 -7.82
N ILE A 78 -3.86 8.03 -8.57
CA ILE A 78 -3.52 7.53 -9.91
C ILE A 78 -3.16 8.69 -10.85
N GLU A 79 -3.99 9.73 -10.90
CA GLU A 79 -3.74 10.92 -11.74
C GLU A 79 -2.44 11.66 -11.37
N LEU A 80 -2.04 11.61 -10.09
CA LEU A 80 -0.84 12.26 -9.59
C LEU A 80 0.43 11.42 -9.80
N GLY A 81 0.29 10.18 -10.30
CA GLY A 81 1.41 9.31 -10.65
C GLY A 81 1.83 8.34 -9.53
N VAL A 82 0.94 8.01 -8.61
CA VAL A 82 1.20 6.93 -7.64
C VAL A 82 1.11 5.58 -8.37
N ASP A 83 2.18 4.78 -8.30
CA ASP A 83 2.22 3.46 -8.94
C ASP A 83 1.72 2.35 -8.00
N ILE A 84 1.98 2.48 -6.69
CA ILE A 84 1.65 1.46 -5.67
C ILE A 84 0.94 2.15 -4.51
N LEU A 85 -0.26 1.65 -4.18
CA LEU A 85 -1.02 2.07 -3.00
C LEU A 85 -0.74 1.09 -1.85
N ASP A 86 -0.30 1.63 -0.72
CA ASP A 86 -0.01 0.89 0.50
C ASP A 86 -0.67 1.56 1.72
N PRO A 87 -1.13 0.80 2.72
CA PRO A 87 -1.69 -0.52 2.58
C PRO A 87 -3.14 -0.44 2.07
N ILE A 88 -3.66 -1.55 1.58
CA ILE A 88 -5.09 -1.80 1.63
C ILE A 88 -5.40 -2.37 3.02
N GLN A 89 -5.98 -1.53 3.87
CA GLN A 89 -6.36 -1.88 5.25
C GLN A 89 -7.78 -2.45 5.28
N PRO A 90 -7.97 -3.76 5.56
CA PRO A 90 -9.29 -4.41 5.48
C PRO A 90 -10.34 -3.85 6.45
N GLU A 91 -9.91 -3.29 7.58
CA GLU A 91 -10.83 -2.68 8.53
C GLU A 91 -11.45 -1.37 7.99
N SER A 92 -10.83 -0.77 6.97
CA SER A 92 -11.25 0.52 6.41
C SER A 92 -11.77 0.44 4.97
N MET A 93 -11.21 -0.47 4.16
CA MET A 93 -11.60 -0.68 2.76
C MET A 93 -11.61 -2.16 2.43
N ASP A 94 -12.64 -2.65 1.74
CA ASP A 94 -12.69 -4.03 1.26
C ASP A 94 -11.65 -4.24 0.14
N PRO A 95 -10.61 -5.08 0.36
CA PRO A 95 -9.57 -5.27 -0.63
C PRO A 95 -10.07 -5.79 -1.97
N VAL A 96 -11.10 -6.63 -1.97
CA VAL A 96 -11.66 -7.23 -3.19
C VAL A 96 -12.40 -6.18 -4.00
N ALA A 97 -13.17 -5.32 -3.33
CA ALA A 97 -13.86 -4.20 -3.97
C ALA A 97 -12.86 -3.21 -4.58
N ILE A 98 -11.79 -2.86 -3.85
CA ILE A 98 -10.73 -1.97 -4.33
C ILE A 98 -10.01 -2.58 -5.53
N LYS A 99 -9.63 -3.85 -5.49
CA LYS A 99 -8.99 -4.54 -6.63
C LYS A 99 -9.89 -4.56 -7.86
N LYS A 100 -11.17 -4.84 -7.70
CA LYS A 100 -12.13 -4.83 -8.81
C LYS A 100 -12.25 -3.45 -9.46
N LYS A 101 -12.21 -2.38 -8.67
CA LYS A 101 -12.46 -1.01 -9.13
C LYS A 101 -11.22 -0.33 -9.71
N TYR A 102 -10.04 -0.57 -9.13
CA TYR A 102 -8.81 0.17 -9.43
C TYR A 102 -7.60 -0.70 -9.77
N GLY A 103 -7.71 -2.02 -9.63
CA GLY A 103 -6.58 -2.94 -9.73
C GLY A 103 -5.93 -3.08 -11.10
N ASN A 104 -6.49 -2.43 -12.13
CA ASN A 104 -5.90 -2.31 -13.47
C ASN A 104 -5.11 -1.01 -13.65
N ASP A 105 -5.33 -0.01 -12.79
CA ASP A 105 -4.77 1.33 -12.91
C ASP A 105 -3.65 1.59 -11.89
N ILE A 106 -3.66 0.87 -10.77
CA ILE A 106 -2.67 0.99 -9.69
C ILE A 106 -2.34 -0.37 -9.08
N CYS A 107 -1.08 -0.55 -8.67
CA CYS A 107 -0.67 -1.73 -7.91
C CYS A 107 -1.15 -1.60 -6.46
N LEU A 108 -1.68 -2.68 -5.91
CA LEU A 108 -2.17 -2.70 -4.52
C LEU A 108 -1.20 -3.49 -3.63
N ARG A 109 -0.85 -2.96 -2.47
CA ARG A 109 -0.10 -3.66 -1.44
C ARG A 109 -0.93 -3.79 -0.16
N GLY A 110 -0.91 -4.95 0.49
CA GLY A 110 -1.64 -5.17 1.75
C GLY A 110 -2.79 -6.15 1.63
N GLY A 111 -3.88 -5.93 2.37
CA GLY A 111 -5.12 -6.71 2.27
C GLY A 111 -5.35 -7.75 3.37
N ILE A 112 -4.37 -8.00 4.26
CA ILE A 112 -4.55 -8.90 5.41
C ILE A 112 -4.83 -8.11 6.68
N SER A 113 -5.89 -8.49 7.41
CA SER A 113 -6.26 -7.83 8.67
C SER A 113 -5.19 -8.08 9.73
N VAL A 114 -4.46 -7.02 10.10
CA VAL A 114 -3.53 -7.08 11.23
C VAL A 114 -4.32 -7.08 12.54
N GLN A 115 -5.32 -6.19 12.68
CA GLN A 115 -6.03 -5.97 13.95
C GLN A 115 -6.78 -7.20 14.47
N ASN A 116 -7.20 -8.09 13.56
CA ASN A 116 -7.98 -9.27 13.93
C ASN A 116 -7.28 -10.57 13.57
N VAL A 117 -6.96 -10.78 12.29
CA VAL A 117 -6.52 -12.10 11.82
C VAL A 117 -5.08 -12.38 12.29
N VAL A 118 -4.13 -11.51 11.95
CA VAL A 118 -2.72 -11.76 12.29
C VAL A 118 -2.48 -11.68 13.80
N SER A 119 -3.06 -10.68 14.48
CA SER A 119 -2.85 -10.48 15.92
C SER A 119 -3.62 -11.45 16.82
N ARG A 120 -4.81 -11.93 16.42
CA ARG A 120 -5.72 -12.66 17.34
C ARG A 120 -6.20 -14.01 16.81
N GLY A 121 -6.01 -14.29 15.53
CA GLY A 121 -6.37 -15.56 14.93
C GLY A 121 -5.45 -16.70 15.35
N THR A 122 -5.91 -17.92 15.13
CA THR A 122 -5.08 -19.11 15.10
C THR A 122 -4.25 -19.15 13.81
N VAL A 123 -3.15 -19.90 13.82
CA VAL A 123 -2.32 -20.15 12.64
C VAL A 123 -3.16 -20.59 11.42
N GLU A 124 -4.15 -21.47 11.63
CA GLU A 124 -4.99 -21.97 10.53
C GLU A 124 -5.94 -20.90 9.97
N GLU A 125 -6.47 -20.02 10.83
CA GLU A 125 -7.25 -18.86 10.38
C GLU A 125 -6.39 -17.87 9.60
N VAL A 126 -5.14 -17.64 10.03
CA VAL A 126 -4.19 -16.79 9.32
C VAL A 126 -3.86 -17.36 7.94
N LYS A 127 -3.58 -18.67 7.83
CA LYS A 127 -3.36 -19.33 6.53
C LYS A 127 -4.59 -19.25 5.64
N ALA A 128 -5.78 -19.49 6.20
CA ALA A 128 -7.02 -19.42 5.44
C ALA A 128 -7.26 -18.02 4.87
N GLU A 129 -7.05 -16.98 5.67
CA GLU A 129 -7.20 -15.58 5.23
C GLU A 129 -6.13 -15.17 4.21
N ALA A 130 -4.86 -15.51 4.48
CA ALA A 130 -3.75 -15.26 3.55
C ALA A 130 -4.04 -15.87 2.18
N LYS A 131 -4.46 -17.12 2.14
CA LYS A 131 -4.85 -17.81 0.91
C LYS A 131 -6.02 -17.11 0.21
N ARG A 132 -7.10 -16.81 0.95
CA ARG A 132 -8.29 -16.14 0.40
C ARG A 132 -7.95 -14.81 -0.26
N ILE A 133 -7.15 -13.99 0.40
CA ILE A 133 -6.73 -12.68 -0.11
C ILE A 133 -5.82 -12.82 -1.33
N VAL A 134 -4.85 -13.73 -1.31
CA VAL A 134 -4.02 -14.00 -2.48
C VAL A 134 -4.87 -14.44 -3.67
N GLU A 135 -5.76 -15.40 -3.50
CA GLU A 135 -6.64 -15.89 -4.57
C GLU A 135 -7.56 -14.79 -5.14
N ALA A 136 -7.99 -13.85 -4.29
CA ALA A 136 -8.86 -12.75 -4.70
C ALA A 136 -8.11 -11.60 -5.40
N LEU A 137 -6.90 -11.25 -4.94
CA LEU A 137 -6.21 -10.04 -5.38
C LEU A 137 -5.11 -10.30 -6.42
N LYS A 138 -4.56 -11.52 -6.48
CA LYS A 138 -3.54 -11.92 -7.44
C LYS A 138 -4.00 -11.81 -8.91
N PRO A 139 -5.19 -12.31 -9.32
CA PRO A 139 -5.56 -12.39 -10.73
C PRO A 139 -5.40 -11.04 -11.47
N GLY A 140 -4.77 -11.07 -12.64
CA GLY A 140 -4.52 -9.88 -13.46
C GLY A 140 -3.22 -9.11 -13.13
N GLY A 141 -2.42 -9.55 -12.15
CA GLY A 141 -1.18 -8.85 -11.78
C GLY A 141 -1.44 -7.65 -10.86
N GLY A 142 -0.43 -6.83 -10.61
CA GLY A 142 -0.60 -5.56 -9.88
C GLY A 142 -1.01 -5.73 -8.41
N TYR A 143 -0.55 -6.78 -7.74
CA TYR A 143 -0.78 -7.00 -6.32
C TYR A 143 0.52 -7.44 -5.61
N ILE A 144 0.83 -6.81 -4.48
CA ILE A 144 1.95 -7.15 -3.60
C ILE A 144 1.36 -7.63 -2.27
N PHE A 145 1.51 -8.93 -1.99
CA PHE A 145 1.04 -9.52 -0.75
C PHE A 145 1.78 -8.91 0.46
N SER A 146 1.02 -8.40 1.42
CA SER A 146 1.53 -7.75 2.63
C SER A 146 0.43 -7.70 3.71
N PRO A 147 0.77 -7.56 5.00
CA PRO A 147 -0.19 -7.12 6.00
C PRO A 147 -0.84 -5.78 5.63
N GLY A 148 -2.08 -5.57 6.09
CA GLY A 148 -2.86 -4.34 5.94
C GLY A 148 -2.36 -3.16 6.78
N HIS A 149 -1.22 -3.34 7.45
CA HIS A 149 -0.39 -2.30 8.05
C HIS A 149 1.06 -2.82 8.03
N PRO A 150 2.06 -2.02 7.61
CA PRO A 150 3.43 -2.52 7.41
C PRO A 150 4.18 -2.82 8.72
N VAL A 151 3.77 -2.20 9.82
CA VAL A 151 4.34 -2.47 11.15
C VAL A 151 3.51 -3.53 11.85
N LEU A 152 4.17 -4.63 12.21
CA LEU A 152 3.65 -5.70 13.06
C LEU A 152 4.21 -5.47 14.48
N GLN A 153 3.32 -5.37 15.46
CA GLN A 153 3.70 -5.08 16.85
C GLN A 153 4.23 -6.33 17.55
N ASP A 154 4.88 -6.13 18.70
CA ASP A 154 5.55 -7.18 19.48
C ASP A 154 4.57 -8.14 20.20
N ASP A 155 3.29 -7.76 20.25
CA ASP A 155 2.19 -8.58 20.77
C ASP A 155 1.64 -9.59 19.75
N ILE A 156 2.10 -9.54 18.49
CA ILE A 156 1.68 -10.45 17.43
C ILE A 156 2.45 -11.78 17.53
N PRO A 157 1.75 -12.94 17.60
CA PRO A 157 2.42 -14.23 17.62
C PRO A 157 3.30 -14.45 16.38
N VAL A 158 4.56 -14.83 16.59
CA VAL A 158 5.54 -15.03 15.52
C VAL A 158 5.09 -16.11 14.54
N GLU A 159 4.47 -17.18 15.06
CA GLU A 159 3.90 -18.27 14.28
C GLU A 159 2.82 -17.78 13.30
N ASN A 160 2.03 -16.76 13.66
CA ASN A 160 1.04 -16.17 12.78
C ASN A 160 1.72 -15.38 11.66
N ILE A 161 2.76 -14.61 11.98
CA ILE A 161 3.55 -13.86 10.99
C ILE A 161 4.18 -14.82 9.97
N ILE A 162 4.82 -15.90 10.45
CA ILE A 162 5.42 -16.93 9.60
C ILE A 162 4.35 -17.59 8.74
N ALA A 163 3.24 -18.04 9.33
CA ALA A 163 2.17 -18.70 8.61
C ALA A 163 1.56 -17.83 7.50
N MET A 164 1.41 -16.52 7.76
CA MET A 164 0.96 -15.55 6.76
C MET A 164 1.92 -15.48 5.57
N TYR A 165 3.21 -15.27 5.82
CA TYR A 165 4.20 -15.12 4.75
C TYR A 165 4.47 -16.42 3.99
N GLU A 166 4.55 -17.57 4.68
CA GLU A 166 4.67 -18.89 4.03
C GLU A 166 3.47 -19.15 3.11
N THR A 167 2.25 -18.87 3.58
CA THR A 167 1.04 -19.02 2.74
C THR A 167 1.08 -18.07 1.56
N GLY A 168 1.40 -16.80 1.79
CA GLY A 168 1.57 -15.80 0.73
C GLY A 168 2.57 -16.25 -0.34
N TYR A 169 3.70 -16.80 0.09
CA TYR A 169 4.71 -17.38 -0.81
C TYR A 169 4.17 -18.57 -1.59
N HIS A 170 3.53 -19.54 -0.93
CA HIS A 170 3.05 -20.76 -1.60
C HIS A 170 1.95 -20.51 -2.66
N TYR A 171 1.07 -19.53 -2.45
CA TYR A 171 -0.06 -19.27 -3.34
C TYR A 171 0.14 -18.04 -4.25
N GLY A 172 1.12 -17.17 -3.94
CA GLY A 172 1.31 -15.85 -4.55
C GLY A 172 1.94 -15.84 -5.94
N PHE A 173 2.59 -16.93 -6.37
CA PHE A 173 3.28 -16.98 -7.67
C PHE A 173 2.32 -17.15 -8.83
N TYR A 174 2.48 -16.32 -9.85
CA TYR A 174 1.70 -16.32 -11.11
C TYR A 174 1.99 -17.54 -11.99
#